data_AF-A0A839SL19-F1
#
_entry.id   AF-A0A839SL19-F1
#
_cell.length_a   1.000
_cell.length_b   1.000
_cell.length_c   1.000
_cell.angle_alpha   90.00
_cell.angle_beta   90.00
_cell.angle_gamma   90.00
#
_symmetry.space_group_name_H-M   'P 1'
#
loop_
_entity.id
_entity.type
_entity.pdbx_description
1 polymer ?
#
loop_
_entity_poly.entity_id
_entity_poly.type
_entity_poly.pdbx_seq_one_letter_code
_entity_poly.pdbx_strand_id
1 'polypeptide(L)'
;MDKVKILETYLPPDAAPLIGRWIDYFKCEFKISRNRNSKFGDYRPPHDGKGHRISVNYDLNQYAFLVTTVHEFAHLHTWNEHKHKAKPHGTEWKNNFKKMMQPFFEKDIFPSDIKQAITGYLNNPAASSCSDLTLYRSLRKYDAPKEAVHTVEKLPIKAIFKLKDGRVFRKEEKLRKRYKCVEVSSKRVYLFSPVAEVELINE
;
A
#
# COMPACT_ATOMS: atom_id res chain seq x y z
N MET A 1 4.30 -27.74 -0.85
CA MET A 1 3.03 -27.00 -0.73
C MET A 1 2.89 -26.17 -2.00
N ASP A 2 1.76 -26.27 -2.69
CA ASP A 2 1.53 -25.52 -3.93
C ASP A 2 1.54 -24.01 -3.64
N LYS A 3 2.43 -23.26 -4.31
CA LYS A 3 2.59 -21.82 -4.09
C LYS A 3 1.32 -21.05 -4.41
N VAL A 4 0.53 -21.53 -5.37
CA VAL A 4 -0.72 -20.89 -5.75
C VAL A 4 -1.70 -20.96 -4.59
N LYS A 5 -1.83 -22.13 -3.94
CA LYS A 5 -2.66 -22.31 -2.75
C LYS A 5 -2.27 -21.41 -1.58
N ILE A 6 -0.97 -21.15 -1.39
CA ILE A 6 -0.52 -20.19 -0.37
C ILE A 6 -0.94 -18.77 -0.77
N LEU A 7 -0.73 -18.38 -2.03
CA LEU A 7 -1.08 -17.06 -2.53
C LEU A 7 -2.60 -16.78 -2.49
N GLU A 8 -3.45 -17.78 -2.72
CA GLU A 8 -4.91 -17.69 -2.61
C GLU A 8 -5.39 -17.27 -1.21
N THR A 9 -4.56 -17.45 -0.17
CA THR A 9 -4.90 -16.97 1.19
C THR A 9 -4.70 -15.45 1.35
N TYR A 10 -3.99 -14.79 0.42
CA TYR A 10 -3.66 -13.36 0.47
C TYR A 10 -4.14 -12.57 -0.75
N LEU A 11 -4.53 -13.25 -1.83
CA LEU A 11 -4.95 -12.66 -3.09
C LEU A 11 -6.37 -13.11 -3.43
N PRO A 12 -7.09 -12.36 -4.28
CA PRO A 12 -8.25 -12.91 -4.97
C PRO A 12 -7.83 -14.21 -5.68
N PRO A 13 -8.60 -15.31 -5.56
CA PRO A 13 -8.17 -16.62 -6.09
C PRO A 13 -7.76 -16.58 -7.57
N ASP A 14 -8.49 -15.85 -8.41
CA ASP A 14 -8.21 -15.73 -9.84
C ASP A 14 -6.92 -14.95 -10.17
N ALA A 15 -6.37 -14.20 -9.22
CA ALA A 15 -5.10 -13.48 -9.35
C ALA A 15 -3.88 -14.38 -9.05
N ALA A 16 -4.04 -15.33 -8.11
CA ALA A 16 -2.93 -16.11 -7.55
C ALA A 16 -2.14 -16.91 -8.61
N PRO A 17 -2.76 -17.57 -9.61
CA PRO A 17 -2.01 -18.28 -10.64
C PRO A 17 -1.07 -17.37 -11.46
N LEU A 18 -1.51 -16.15 -11.78
CA LEU A 18 -0.69 -15.21 -12.56
C LEU A 18 0.49 -14.70 -11.74
N ILE A 19 0.26 -14.34 -10.48
CA ILE A 19 1.34 -13.94 -9.56
C ILE A 19 2.33 -15.09 -9.35
N GLY A 20 1.84 -16.33 -9.17
CA GLY A 20 2.69 -17.52 -9.09
C GLY A 20 3.60 -17.67 -10.31
N ARG A 21 3.06 -17.49 -11.52
CA ARG A 21 3.86 -17.51 -12.76
C ARG A 21 4.89 -16.39 -12.82
N TRP A 22 4.57 -15.19 -12.34
CA TRP A 22 5.55 -14.09 -12.29
C TRP A 22 6.69 -14.37 -11.32
N ILE A 23 6.41 -14.96 -10.16
CA ILE A 23 7.44 -15.38 -9.20
C ILE A 23 8.43 -16.33 -9.88
N ASP A 24 7.92 -17.33 -10.62
CA ASP A 24 8.75 -18.30 -11.35
C ASP A 24 9.51 -17.68 -12.52
N TYR A 25 8.80 -16.94 -13.38
CA TYR A 25 9.36 -16.32 -14.58
C TYR A 25 10.52 -15.37 -14.23
N PHE A 26 10.32 -14.52 -13.22
CA PHE A 26 11.33 -13.56 -12.79
C PHE A 26 12.37 -14.14 -11.84
N LYS A 27 12.24 -15.42 -11.44
CA LYS A 27 13.07 -16.07 -10.41
C LYS A 27 13.19 -15.19 -9.16
N CYS A 28 12.04 -14.69 -8.70
CA CYS A 28 11.97 -13.77 -7.58
C CYS A 28 11.76 -14.53 -6.27
N GLU A 29 12.57 -14.24 -5.26
CA GLU A 29 12.26 -14.62 -3.88
C GLU A 29 11.10 -13.74 -3.39
N PHE A 30 9.90 -14.30 -3.33
CA PHE A 30 8.70 -13.61 -2.87
C PHE A 30 8.37 -14.02 -1.43
N LYS A 31 8.32 -13.04 -0.52
CA LYS A 31 8.12 -13.27 0.90
C LYS A 31 6.89 -12.52 1.43
N ILE A 32 5.96 -13.27 2.00
CA ILE A 32 4.94 -12.68 2.88
C ILE A 32 5.62 -12.36 4.22
N SER A 33 5.70 -11.08 4.57
CA SER A 33 6.41 -10.60 5.74
C SER A 33 5.47 -10.21 6.87
N ARG A 34 5.97 -10.25 8.12
CA ARG A 34 5.31 -9.61 9.27
C ARG A 34 5.01 -8.14 8.96
N ASN A 35 3.98 -7.59 9.61
CA ASN A 35 3.54 -6.22 9.40
C ASN A 35 4.68 -5.24 9.75
N ARG A 36 4.92 -4.30 8.83
CA ARG A 36 5.77 -3.12 9.03
C ARG A 36 4.92 -1.87 8.86
N ASN A 37 4.95 -0.98 9.84
CA ASN A 37 4.19 0.27 9.79
C ASN A 37 4.71 1.27 8.75
N SER A 38 5.97 1.16 8.32
CA SER A 38 6.60 2.13 7.42
C SER A 38 6.36 1.85 5.92
N LYS A 39 6.02 0.61 5.55
CA LYS A 39 5.74 0.21 4.16
C LYS A 39 4.95 -1.09 4.07
N PHE A 40 4.12 -1.17 3.04
CA PHE A 40 3.29 -2.35 2.74
C PHE A 40 4.02 -3.39 1.88
N GLY A 41 4.91 -2.94 1.00
CA GLY A 41 5.72 -3.75 0.11
C GLY A 41 7.18 -3.27 0.06
N ASP A 42 8.08 -4.10 -0.43
CA ASP A 42 9.48 -3.77 -0.69
C ASP A 42 10.06 -4.67 -1.78
N TYR A 43 10.47 -4.07 -2.90
CA TYR A 43 11.33 -4.71 -3.90
C TYR A 43 12.81 -4.39 -3.66
N ARG A 44 13.67 -5.40 -3.85
CA ARG A 44 15.13 -5.26 -3.88
C ARG A 44 15.71 -5.87 -5.14
N PRO A 45 16.52 -5.12 -5.90
CA PRO A 45 17.18 -5.65 -7.08
C PRO A 45 18.27 -6.68 -6.74
N PRO A 46 18.74 -7.44 -7.76
CA PRO A 46 19.85 -8.35 -7.60
C PRO A 46 21.09 -7.61 -7.08
N HIS A 47 21.70 -8.13 -6.04
CA HIS A 47 22.87 -7.56 -5.38
C HIS A 47 23.54 -8.62 -4.52
N ASP A 48 24.87 -8.65 -4.53
CA ASP A 48 25.69 -9.53 -3.67
C ASP A 48 25.29 -11.02 -3.76
N GLY A 49 25.29 -11.55 -4.98
CA GLY A 49 24.94 -12.95 -5.26
C GLY A 49 23.45 -13.31 -5.11
N LYS A 50 22.63 -12.41 -4.56
CA LYS A 50 21.18 -12.63 -4.37
C LYS A 50 20.39 -12.10 -5.56
N GLY A 51 19.40 -12.88 -6.01
CA GLY A 51 18.48 -12.52 -7.11
C GLY A 51 17.44 -11.46 -6.72
N HIS A 52 16.36 -11.34 -7.49
CA HIS A 52 15.27 -10.40 -7.17
C HIS A 52 14.53 -10.81 -5.89
N ARG A 53 14.19 -9.84 -5.04
CA ARG A 53 13.47 -10.10 -3.79
C ARG A 53 12.29 -9.15 -3.66
N ILE A 54 11.11 -9.67 -3.37
CA ILE A 54 9.90 -8.90 -3.06
C ILE A 54 9.38 -9.35 -1.71
N SER A 55 8.95 -8.40 -0.87
CA SER A 55 8.18 -8.71 0.33
C SER A 55 6.91 -7.89 0.44
N VAL A 56 5.83 -8.49 0.93
CA VAL A 56 4.53 -7.83 1.13
C VAL A 56 4.01 -8.17 2.53
N ASN A 57 3.44 -7.19 3.23
CA ASN A 57 2.90 -7.39 4.58
C ASN A 57 1.69 -8.34 4.55
N TYR A 58 1.67 -9.30 5.49
CA TYR A 58 0.67 -10.37 5.56
C TYR A 58 -0.74 -9.92 5.92
N ASP A 59 -0.90 -8.74 6.54
CA ASP A 59 -2.14 -8.26 7.15
C ASP A 59 -2.94 -7.30 6.25
N LEU A 60 -2.54 -7.18 4.98
CA LEU A 60 -3.31 -6.46 3.97
C LEU A 60 -4.54 -7.28 3.56
N ASN A 61 -5.66 -6.60 3.29
CA ASN A 61 -6.77 -7.26 2.60
C ASN A 61 -6.36 -7.69 1.17
N GLN A 62 -7.10 -8.63 0.59
CA GLN A 62 -6.75 -9.27 -0.68
C GLN A 62 -6.49 -8.30 -1.85
N TYR A 63 -7.24 -7.20 -1.92
CA TYR A 63 -7.07 -6.21 -2.99
C TYR A 63 -5.87 -5.31 -2.74
N ALA A 64 -5.65 -4.91 -1.48
CA ALA A 64 -4.47 -4.13 -1.10
C ALA A 64 -3.19 -4.96 -1.32
N PHE A 65 -3.22 -6.24 -0.97
CA PHE A 65 -2.12 -7.17 -1.20
C PHE A 65 -1.82 -7.31 -2.69
N LEU A 66 -2.84 -7.48 -3.54
CA LEU A 66 -2.67 -7.58 -4.99
C LEU A 66 -2.06 -6.29 -5.57
N VAL A 67 -2.62 -5.12 -5.26
CA VAL A 67 -2.11 -3.83 -5.77
C VAL A 67 -0.67 -3.60 -5.34
N THR A 68 -0.32 -3.87 -4.07
CA THR A 68 1.05 -3.77 -3.56
C THR A 68 1.97 -4.79 -4.25
N THR A 69 1.51 -6.02 -4.46
CA THR A 69 2.29 -7.04 -5.18
C THR A 69 2.63 -6.60 -6.59
N VAL A 70 1.66 -6.10 -7.36
CA VAL A 70 1.87 -5.60 -8.73
C VAL A 70 2.78 -4.37 -8.72
N HIS A 71 2.69 -3.49 -7.71
CA HIS A 71 3.59 -2.35 -7.54
C HIS A 71 5.06 -2.80 -7.43
N GLU A 72 5.34 -3.77 -6.58
CA GLU A 72 6.70 -4.29 -6.39
C GLU A 72 7.20 -5.05 -7.64
N PHE A 73 6.33 -5.81 -8.30
CA PHE A 73 6.68 -6.46 -9.57
C PHE A 73 6.93 -5.45 -10.70
N ALA A 74 6.28 -4.29 -10.70
CA ALA A 74 6.57 -3.22 -11.65
C ALA A 74 7.96 -2.62 -11.44
N HIS A 75 8.42 -2.48 -10.18
CA HIS A 75 9.82 -2.13 -9.91
C HIS A 75 10.78 -3.19 -10.43
N LEU A 76 10.47 -4.46 -10.20
CA LEU A 76 11.25 -5.57 -10.71
C LEU A 76 11.34 -5.54 -12.24
N HIS A 77 10.21 -5.41 -12.93
CA HIS A 77 10.18 -5.40 -14.39
C HIS A 77 10.96 -4.21 -14.96
N THR A 78 10.78 -3.04 -14.37
CA THR A 78 11.51 -1.81 -14.74
C THR A 78 13.01 -1.97 -14.53
N TRP A 79 13.43 -2.63 -13.45
CA TRP A 79 14.85 -2.93 -13.25
C TRP A 79 15.40 -3.86 -14.33
N ASN A 80 14.63 -4.84 -14.79
CA ASN A 80 15.08 -5.74 -15.83
C ASN A 80 15.28 -5.03 -17.18
N GLU A 81 14.43 -4.07 -17.50
CA GLU A 81 14.51 -3.29 -18.74
C GLU A 81 15.55 -2.16 -18.67
N HIS A 82 15.66 -1.47 -17.53
CA HIS A 82 16.39 -0.21 -17.43
C HIS A 82 17.49 -0.18 -16.37
N LYS A 83 17.56 -1.17 -15.47
CA LYS A 83 18.49 -1.23 -14.34
C LYS A 83 18.44 0.07 -13.53
N HIS A 84 19.59 0.65 -13.22
CA HIS A 84 19.74 1.91 -12.48
C HIS A 84 19.36 3.18 -13.26
N LYS A 85 19.02 3.08 -14.54
CA LYS A 85 18.76 4.26 -15.39
C LYS A 85 17.37 4.85 -15.17
N ALA A 86 16.41 4.04 -14.72
CA ALA A 86 15.05 4.50 -14.45
C ALA A 86 14.97 5.19 -13.09
N LYS A 87 14.26 6.32 -13.03
CA LYS A 87 13.93 6.97 -11.75
C LYS A 87 12.91 6.12 -11.00
N PRO A 88 12.98 6.05 -9.65
CA PRO A 88 11.91 5.46 -8.86
C PRO A 88 10.58 6.12 -9.19
N HIS A 89 9.60 5.30 -9.56
CA HIS A 89 8.26 5.74 -9.98
C HIS A 89 8.28 6.77 -11.13
N GLY A 90 9.32 6.71 -11.98
CA GLY A 90 9.43 7.47 -13.23
C GLY A 90 8.52 6.94 -14.33
N THR A 91 8.61 7.52 -15.52
CA THR A 91 7.76 7.18 -16.67
C THR A 91 7.82 5.69 -17.01
N GLU A 92 9.01 5.09 -16.98
CA GLU A 92 9.24 3.67 -17.26
C GLU A 92 8.47 2.80 -16.26
N TRP A 93 8.61 3.09 -14.96
CA TRP A 93 7.90 2.37 -13.92
C TRP A 93 6.38 2.53 -14.03
N LYS A 94 5.89 3.75 -14.29
CA LYS A 94 4.45 4.02 -14.44
C LYS A 94 3.85 3.21 -15.59
N ASN A 95 4.54 3.16 -16.72
CA ASN A 95 4.13 2.39 -17.89
C ASN A 95 4.09 0.89 -17.57
N ASN A 96 5.14 0.37 -16.91
CA ASN A 96 5.19 -1.02 -16.50
C ASN A 96 4.11 -1.37 -15.48
N PHE A 97 3.86 -0.52 -14.49
CA PHE A 97 2.80 -0.73 -13.51
C PHE A 97 1.42 -0.78 -14.17
N LYS A 98 1.13 0.12 -15.11
CA LYS A 98 -0.11 0.10 -15.89
C LYS A 98 -0.25 -1.18 -16.72
N LYS A 99 0.80 -1.56 -17.46
CA LYS A 99 0.83 -2.79 -18.29
C LYS A 99 0.63 -4.04 -17.44
N MET A 100 1.28 -4.12 -16.29
CA MET A 100 1.19 -5.28 -15.40
C MET A 100 -0.15 -5.34 -14.67
N MET A 101 -0.86 -4.23 -14.46
CA MET A 101 -2.20 -4.25 -13.86
C MET A 101 -3.26 -4.77 -14.85
N GLN A 102 -3.05 -4.58 -16.15
CA GLN A 102 -3.99 -4.89 -17.23
C GLN A 102 -4.65 -6.29 -17.12
N PRO A 103 -3.91 -7.40 -16.91
CA PRO A 103 -4.52 -8.73 -16.88
C PRO A 103 -5.53 -8.91 -15.74
N PHE A 104 -5.39 -8.16 -14.64
CA PHE A 104 -6.32 -8.23 -13.51
C PHE A 104 -7.62 -7.44 -13.79
N PHE A 105 -7.55 -6.41 -14.62
CA PHE A 105 -8.75 -5.73 -15.12
C PHE A 105 -9.51 -6.56 -16.15
N GLU A 106 -8.80 -7.23 -17.05
CA GLU A 106 -9.39 -8.11 -18.07
C GLU A 106 -10.09 -9.32 -17.44
N LYS A 107 -9.59 -9.79 -16.30
CA LYS A 107 -10.21 -10.86 -15.50
C LYS A 107 -11.32 -10.37 -14.55
N ASP A 108 -11.60 -9.07 -14.52
CA ASP A 108 -12.57 -8.43 -13.63
C ASP A 108 -12.38 -8.79 -12.14
N ILE A 109 -11.11 -8.86 -11.70
CA ILE A 109 -10.76 -9.29 -10.33
C ILE A 109 -11.15 -8.26 -9.27
N PHE A 110 -11.24 -6.99 -9.65
CA PHE A 110 -11.50 -5.88 -8.73
C PHE A 110 -12.99 -5.53 -8.69
N PRO A 111 -13.57 -5.37 -7.49
CA PRO A 111 -14.86 -4.71 -7.33
C PRO A 111 -14.88 -3.34 -7.99
N SER A 112 -16.06 -2.87 -8.38
CA SER A 112 -16.22 -1.64 -9.18
C SER A 112 -15.57 -0.41 -8.53
N ASP A 113 -15.68 -0.24 -7.21
CA ASP A 113 -15.10 0.90 -6.51
C ASP A 113 -13.57 0.84 -6.43
N ILE A 114 -13.00 -0.35 -6.24
CA ILE A 114 -11.54 -0.57 -6.33
C ILE A 114 -11.06 -0.34 -7.76
N LYS A 115 -11.75 -0.88 -8.76
CA LYS A 115 -11.41 -0.73 -10.19
C LYS A 115 -11.36 0.73 -10.60
N GLN A 116 -12.37 1.52 -10.20
CA GLN A 116 -12.41 2.96 -10.46
C GLN A 116 -11.25 3.69 -9.77
N ALA A 117 -10.97 3.36 -8.51
CA ALA A 117 -9.87 3.99 -7.76
C ALA A 117 -8.49 3.67 -8.34
N ILE A 118 -8.23 2.42 -8.73
CA ILE A 118 -6.97 2.02 -9.38
C ILE A 118 -6.85 2.71 -10.75
N THR A 119 -7.93 2.78 -11.53
CA THR A 119 -7.91 3.46 -12.84
C THR A 119 -7.49 4.92 -12.70
N GLY A 120 -8.04 5.63 -11.71
CA GLY A 120 -7.63 7.00 -11.40
C GLY A 120 -6.15 7.09 -10.96
N TYR A 121 -5.71 6.18 -10.08
CA TYR A 121 -4.33 6.14 -9.59
C TYR A 121 -3.32 5.87 -10.70
N LEU A 122 -3.63 4.99 -11.66
CA LEU A 122 -2.75 4.64 -12.78
C LEU A 122 -2.48 5.79 -13.76
N ASN A 123 -3.26 6.88 -13.72
CA ASN A 123 -2.97 8.07 -14.52
C ASN A 123 -1.69 8.77 -14.05
N ASN A 124 -1.41 8.77 -12.74
CA ASN A 124 -0.18 9.32 -12.19
C ASN A 124 0.17 8.64 -10.85
N PRO A 125 0.63 7.38 -10.87
CA PRO A 125 0.79 6.62 -9.65
C PRO A 125 1.97 7.16 -8.84
N ALA A 126 1.69 7.49 -7.59
CA ALA A 126 2.66 7.96 -6.62
C ALA A 126 3.47 6.80 -6.00
N ALA A 127 4.50 7.13 -5.22
CA ALA A 127 5.46 6.15 -4.71
C ALA A 127 4.86 5.02 -3.84
N SER A 128 3.67 5.24 -3.27
CA SER A 128 2.94 4.23 -2.52
C SER A 128 1.44 4.42 -2.69
N SER A 129 0.67 3.32 -2.71
CA SER A 129 -0.80 3.35 -2.72
C SER A 129 -1.38 4.10 -1.51
N CYS A 130 -0.66 4.17 -0.37
CA CYS A 130 -1.09 4.94 0.80
C CYS A 130 -0.99 6.46 0.63
N SER A 131 -0.25 6.93 -0.37
CA SER A 131 -0.13 8.36 -0.67
C SER A 131 -1.28 8.90 -1.51
N ASP A 132 -1.97 8.02 -2.25
CA ASP A 132 -3.20 8.34 -2.94
C ASP A 132 -4.39 8.10 -2.01
N LEU A 133 -5.02 9.18 -1.55
CA LEU A 133 -6.11 9.11 -0.57
C LEU A 133 -7.33 8.36 -1.11
N THR A 134 -7.59 8.43 -2.42
CA THR A 134 -8.76 7.81 -3.04
C THR A 134 -8.59 6.30 -3.10
N LEU A 135 -7.45 5.84 -3.62
CA LEU A 135 -7.11 4.42 -3.66
C LEU A 135 -7.01 3.85 -2.24
N TYR A 136 -6.33 4.54 -1.33
CA TYR A 136 -6.22 4.08 0.05
C TYR A 136 -7.59 3.91 0.71
N ARG A 137 -8.46 4.91 0.63
CA ARG A 137 -9.82 4.83 1.23
C ARG A 137 -10.64 3.71 0.60
N SER A 138 -10.54 3.50 -0.70
CA SER A 138 -11.29 2.45 -1.40
C SER A 138 -10.82 1.06 -0.96
N LEU A 139 -9.50 0.83 -0.91
CA LEU A 139 -8.92 -0.43 -0.42
C LEU A 139 -9.28 -0.70 1.05
N ARG A 140 -9.32 0.35 1.88
CA ARG A 140 -9.65 0.24 3.32
C ARG A 140 -11.06 -0.24 3.61
N LYS A 141 -12.01 -0.10 2.69
CA LYS A 141 -13.38 -0.62 2.88
C LYS A 141 -13.43 -2.14 2.99
N TYR A 142 -12.37 -2.81 2.52
CA TYR A 142 -12.23 -4.26 2.51
C TYR A 142 -11.35 -4.77 3.64
N ASP A 143 -10.89 -3.89 4.54
CA ASP A 143 -10.25 -4.33 5.78
C ASP A 143 -11.30 -4.92 6.74
N ALA A 144 -10.90 -5.90 7.55
CA ALA A 144 -11.72 -6.37 8.65
C ALA A 144 -12.08 -5.19 9.59
N PRO A 145 -13.31 -5.13 10.13
CA PRO A 145 -13.72 -4.07 11.05
C PRO A 145 -12.75 -3.98 12.24
N LYS A 146 -12.26 -2.77 12.53
CA LYS A 146 -11.46 -2.46 13.71
C LYS A 146 -12.20 -1.38 14.51
N GLU A 147 -12.91 -1.78 15.56
CA GLU A 147 -13.80 -0.87 16.30
C GLU A 147 -13.05 0.32 16.93
N ALA A 148 -11.81 0.10 17.40
CA ALA A 148 -11.05 1.12 18.13
C ALA A 148 -10.22 2.08 17.25
N VAL A 149 -10.12 1.83 15.94
CA VAL A 149 -9.19 2.56 15.05
C VAL A 149 -9.94 3.53 14.16
N HIS A 150 -9.75 4.82 14.42
CA HIS A 150 -10.29 5.90 13.59
C HIS A 150 -9.23 6.46 12.65
N THR A 151 -9.67 7.26 11.67
CA THR A 151 -8.77 8.10 10.88
C THR A 151 -8.81 9.53 11.41
N VAL A 152 -7.68 10.24 11.37
CA VAL A 152 -7.58 11.64 11.85
C VAL A 152 -8.69 12.52 11.27
N GLU A 153 -9.07 12.33 10.01
CA GLU A 153 -10.12 13.14 9.38
C GLU A 153 -11.50 12.98 10.02
N LYS A 154 -11.81 11.80 10.58
CA LYS A 154 -13.10 11.50 11.22
C LYS A 154 -13.23 12.10 12.62
N LEU A 155 -12.11 12.46 13.27
CA LEU A 155 -12.16 13.05 14.61
C LEU A 155 -12.65 14.51 14.57
N PRO A 156 -13.38 15.00 15.59
CA PRO A 156 -13.71 16.42 15.67
C PRO A 156 -12.46 17.27 15.87
N ILE A 157 -12.51 18.55 15.50
CA ILE A 157 -11.45 19.52 15.82
C ILE A 157 -11.33 19.60 17.35
N LYS A 158 -10.10 19.74 17.85
CA LYS A 158 -9.71 19.67 19.28
C LYS A 158 -9.79 18.29 19.92
N ALA A 159 -10.21 17.25 19.22
CA ALA A 159 -10.15 15.87 19.76
C ALA A 159 -8.72 15.47 20.11
N ILE A 160 -8.57 14.72 21.20
CA ILE A 160 -7.31 14.12 21.63
C ILE A 160 -7.27 12.67 21.17
N PHE A 161 -6.13 12.27 20.60
CA PHE A 161 -5.93 10.91 20.10
C PHE A 161 -4.51 10.44 20.38
N LYS A 162 -4.32 9.12 20.40
CA LYS A 162 -3.00 8.49 20.54
C LYS A 162 -2.61 7.72 19.29
N LEU A 163 -1.31 7.67 19.04
CA LEU A 163 -0.69 6.76 18.08
C LEU A 163 -0.34 5.43 18.75
N LYS A 164 -0.05 4.42 17.91
CA LYS A 164 0.37 3.08 18.38
C LYS A 164 1.65 3.10 19.21
N ASP A 165 2.51 4.12 19.04
CA ASP A 165 3.73 4.31 19.82
C ASP A 165 3.47 5.01 21.18
N GLY A 166 2.21 5.28 21.52
CA GLY A 166 1.79 5.92 22.76
C GLY A 166 1.82 7.45 22.75
N ARG A 167 2.31 8.08 21.67
CA ARG A 167 2.33 9.55 21.58
C ARG A 167 0.92 10.11 21.44
N VAL A 168 0.64 11.18 22.19
CA VAL A 168 -0.69 11.80 22.29
C VAL A 168 -0.70 13.15 21.58
N PHE A 169 -1.74 13.38 20.79
CA PHE A 169 -1.90 14.58 19.97
C PHE A 169 -3.30 15.16 20.09
N ARG A 170 -3.41 16.46 19.87
CA ARG A 170 -4.67 17.16 19.68
C ARG A 170 -4.81 17.57 18.22
N LYS A 171 -5.97 17.27 17.61
CA LYS A 171 -6.30 17.70 16.25
C LYS A 171 -6.62 19.19 16.20
N GLU A 172 -6.02 19.93 15.27
CA GLU A 172 -6.31 21.35 15.02
C GLU A 172 -6.97 21.53 13.64
N GLU A 173 -6.63 22.62 12.94
CA GLU A 173 -7.15 22.94 11.62
C GLU A 173 -6.70 21.94 10.53
N LYS A 174 -7.58 21.77 9.55
CA LYS A 174 -7.24 21.17 8.27
C LYS A 174 -6.50 22.21 7.42
N LEU A 175 -5.31 21.87 6.95
CA LEU A 175 -4.61 22.64 5.93
C LEU A 175 -5.09 22.19 4.53
N ARG A 176 -4.28 22.31 3.49
CA ARG A 176 -4.66 21.92 2.12
C ARG A 176 -5.06 20.43 2.02
N LYS A 177 -4.16 19.52 2.39
CA LYS A 177 -4.38 18.05 2.31
C LYS A 177 -4.07 17.30 3.60
N ARG A 178 -3.59 18.00 4.63
CA ARG A 178 -3.10 17.42 5.90
C ARG A 178 -3.79 18.11 7.07
N TYR A 179 -3.85 17.43 8.21
CA TYR A 179 -4.33 18.00 9.45
C TYR A 179 -3.15 18.43 10.31
N LYS A 180 -3.16 19.66 10.78
CA LYS A 180 -2.23 20.10 11.81
C LYS A 180 -2.66 19.46 13.13
N CYS A 181 -1.73 18.83 13.82
CA CYS A 181 -1.95 18.28 15.15
C CYS A 181 -0.79 18.67 16.06
N VAL A 182 -1.07 18.94 17.33
CA VAL A 182 -0.07 19.33 18.32
C VAL A 182 0.16 18.17 19.27
N GLU A 183 1.41 17.76 19.44
CA GLU A 183 1.77 16.76 20.44
C GLU A 183 1.57 17.34 21.85
N VAL A 184 0.82 16.64 22.71
CA VAL A 184 0.39 17.17 24.01
C VAL A 184 1.56 17.42 24.94
N SER A 185 2.54 16.51 24.97
CA SER A 185 3.70 16.56 25.86
C SER A 185 4.72 17.63 25.43
N SER A 186 5.07 17.68 24.14
CA SER A 186 6.16 18.53 23.63
C SER A 186 5.69 19.87 23.07
N LYS A 187 4.38 20.03 22.85
CA LYS A 187 3.75 21.15 22.12
C LYS A 187 4.23 21.31 20.67
N ARG A 188 4.96 20.34 20.12
CA ARG A 188 5.43 20.36 18.73
C ARG A 188 4.27 20.13 17.77
N VAL A 189 4.36 20.78 16.61
CA VAL A 189 3.37 20.69 15.53
C VAL A 189 3.76 19.60 14.54
N TYR A 190 2.79 18.78 14.16
CA TYR A 190 2.93 17.70 13.18
C TYR A 190 1.81 17.76 12.13
N LEU A 191 2.11 17.32 10.92
CA LEU A 191 1.16 17.25 9.81
C LEU A 191 0.73 15.82 9.54
N PHE A 192 -0.51 15.49 9.89
CA PHE A 192 -1.07 14.16 9.74
C PHE A 192 -1.75 13.99 8.38
N SER A 193 -1.59 12.79 7.80
CA SER A 193 -2.44 12.36 6.69
C SER A 193 -3.89 12.29 7.16
N PRO A 194 -4.89 12.67 6.34
CA PRO A 194 -6.31 12.49 6.66
C PRO A 194 -6.65 11.05 7.07
N VAL A 195 -5.97 10.09 6.44
CA VAL A 195 -6.18 8.66 6.62
C VAL A 195 -5.26 8.02 7.65
N ALA A 196 -4.49 8.81 8.41
CA ALA A 196 -3.63 8.25 9.46
C ALA A 196 -4.51 7.56 10.53
N GLU A 197 -4.18 6.31 10.85
CA GLU A 197 -4.84 5.53 11.90
C GLU A 197 -4.48 6.09 13.28
N VAL A 198 -5.51 6.30 14.10
CA VAL A 198 -5.41 6.87 15.45
C VAL A 198 -6.46 6.24 16.37
N GLU A 199 -6.16 6.15 17.66
CA GLU A 199 -7.12 5.75 18.68
C GLU A 199 -7.62 7.00 19.39
N LEU A 200 -8.93 7.24 19.38
CA LEU A 200 -9.53 8.36 20.10
C LEU A 200 -9.35 8.13 21.60
N ILE A 201 -8.95 9.16 22.32
CA ILE A 201 -8.96 9.16 23.78
C ILE A 201 -10.28 9.82 24.17
N ASN A 202 -11.22 9.02 24.67
CA ASN A 202 -12.40 9.54 25.33
C ASN A 202 -11.94 10.05 26.71
N GLU A 203 -12.29 11.28 27.04
CA GLU A 203 -12.24 11.78 28.42
C GLU A 203 -13.24 11.02 29.30
#